data_AF-A0A6J8A7T9-F1
#
_entry.id   AF-A0A6J8A7T9-F1
#
_cell.length_a   1.000
_cell.length_b   1.000
_cell.length_c   1.000
_cell.angle_alpha   90.00
_cell.angle_beta   90.00
_cell.angle_gamma   90.00
#
_symmetry.space_group_name_H-M   'P 1'
#
loop_
_entity.id
_entity.type
_entity.pdbx_description
1 polymer ?
#
loop_
_entity_poly.entity_id
_entity_poly.type
_entity_poly.pdbx_seq_one_letter_code
_entity_poly.pdbx_strand_id
1 'polypeptide(L)'
;MKQEYLESYLDLIRDFETKKRTINPDTKKVTMAIPFVTLNTLCEKQLEENFRSLIASSPYADSIVIYGDKVRIDANVLRKLFDKTIANIILLIKEIFQMESVRSLNKIILVGGFSNCVLVQEAVRREFPNCRVIIPFNPGLSVLQGAVLFGHKSDVISSRISRFTYGISFNPKFDTAIHDEKYRYLSDGVWRCKHAFDKILEKDSVIPIGTVIQRKYNTKLM
;
A
#
# COMPACT_ATOMS: atom_id res chain seq x y z
N MET A 1 -6.47 -16.10 15.09
CA MET A 1 -7.17 -14.88 15.58
C MET A 1 -8.08 -14.22 14.55
N LYS A 2 -7.59 -13.73 13.39
CA LYS A 2 -8.44 -12.99 12.42
C LYS A 2 -9.67 -13.76 11.92
N GLN A 3 -9.58 -15.08 11.80
CA GLN A 3 -10.67 -15.94 11.32
C GLN A 3 -11.63 -16.38 12.44
N GLU A 4 -11.10 -16.75 13.60
CA GLU A 4 -11.88 -17.35 14.70
C GLU A 4 -12.33 -16.34 15.78
N TYR A 5 -11.63 -15.22 15.91
CA TYR A 5 -11.81 -14.22 16.97
C TYR A 5 -11.71 -12.81 16.40
N LEU A 6 -12.65 -12.47 15.51
CA LEU A 6 -12.63 -11.21 14.75
C LEU A 6 -12.68 -9.98 15.66
N GLU A 7 -13.54 -9.96 16.67
CA GLU A 7 -13.68 -8.82 17.61
C GLU A 7 -12.36 -8.54 18.34
N SER A 8 -11.79 -9.55 18.99
CA SER A 8 -10.48 -9.47 19.66
C SER A 8 -9.37 -8.99 18.73
N TYR A 9 -9.38 -9.45 17.47
CA TYR A 9 -8.43 -8.99 16.46
C TYR A 9 -8.62 -7.50 16.15
N LEU A 10 -9.85 -7.06 15.93
CA LEU A 10 -10.16 -5.65 15.63
C LEU A 10 -9.78 -4.72 16.78
N ASP A 11 -10.03 -5.13 18.03
CA ASP A 11 -9.64 -4.35 19.21
C ASP A 11 -8.12 -4.24 19.35
N LEU A 12 -7.40 -5.35 19.15
CA LEU A 12 -5.94 -5.36 19.14
C LEU A 12 -5.38 -4.41 18.08
N ILE A 13 -5.89 -4.50 16.85
CA ILE A 13 -5.46 -3.65 15.74
C ILE A 13 -5.81 -2.19 16.00
N ARG A 14 -6.99 -1.88 16.56
CA ARG A 14 -7.40 -0.52 16.87
C ARG A 14 -6.48 0.14 17.91
N ASP A 15 -6.13 -0.59 18.96
CA ASP A 15 -5.23 -0.04 19.98
C ASP A 15 -3.81 0.11 19.41
N PHE A 16 -3.31 -0.88 18.65
CA PHE A 16 -2.04 -0.76 17.94
C PHE A 16 -2.00 0.45 17.00
N GLU A 17 -3.05 0.65 16.18
CA GLU A 17 -3.20 1.77 15.26
C GLU A 17 -3.23 3.14 15.95
N THR A 18 -3.67 3.17 17.20
CA THR A 18 -3.69 4.37 18.05
C THR A 18 -2.30 4.59 18.64
N LYS A 19 -1.69 3.56 19.23
CA LYS A 19 -0.38 3.66 19.89
C LYS A 19 0.75 3.94 18.93
N LYS A 20 0.73 3.39 17.71
CA LYS A 20 1.78 3.66 16.70
C LYS A 20 1.93 5.15 16.35
N ARG A 21 0.88 5.95 16.54
CA ARG A 21 0.90 7.41 16.29
C ARG A 21 1.56 8.19 17.43
N THR A 22 1.72 7.57 18.59
CA THR A 22 2.29 8.18 19.80
C THR A 22 3.78 7.91 19.98
N ILE A 23 4.34 6.99 19.18
CA ILE A 23 5.75 6.61 19.28
C ILE A 23 6.62 7.67 18.61
N ASN A 24 7.52 8.26 19.40
CA ASN A 24 8.55 9.20 18.97
C ASN A 24 9.93 8.72 19.48
N PRO A 25 11.05 9.37 19.09
CA PRO A 25 12.39 8.99 19.55
C PRO A 25 12.55 8.95 21.06
N ASP A 26 11.92 9.89 21.78
CA ASP A 26 12.03 10.04 23.23
C ASP A 26 11.15 9.04 24.02
N THR A 27 10.25 8.34 23.33
CA THR A 27 9.38 7.35 23.95
C THR A 27 10.24 6.21 24.51
N LYS A 28 10.07 5.89 25.79
CA LYS A 28 10.79 4.79 26.47
C LYS A 28 9.98 3.51 26.51
N LYS A 29 8.70 3.59 26.86
CA LYS A 29 7.80 2.43 26.96
C LYS A 29 6.44 2.78 26.38
N VAL A 30 5.79 1.81 25.75
CA VAL A 30 4.44 1.94 25.20
C VAL A 30 3.57 0.89 25.85
N THR A 31 2.39 1.30 26.32
CA THR A 31 1.39 0.38 26.86
C THR A 31 0.21 0.30 25.91
N MET A 32 -0.12 -0.91 25.49
CA MET A 32 -1.26 -1.22 24.61
C MET A 32 -2.17 -2.26 25.25
N ALA A 33 -3.47 -2.13 25.01
CA ALA A 33 -4.46 -3.13 25.35
C ALA A 33 -4.29 -4.35 24.44
N ILE A 34 -4.48 -5.54 25.00
CA ILE A 34 -4.42 -6.80 24.29
C ILE A 34 -5.62 -7.68 24.69
N PRO A 35 -6.18 -8.47 23.77
CA PRO A 35 -7.22 -9.44 24.11
C PRO A 35 -6.58 -10.64 24.80
N PHE A 36 -6.17 -10.47 26.07
CA PHE A 36 -5.34 -11.43 26.79
C PHE A 36 -5.93 -12.84 26.82
N VAL A 37 -7.24 -12.97 27.10
CA VAL A 37 -7.92 -14.27 27.13
C VAL A 37 -7.82 -14.97 25.76
N THR A 38 -8.13 -14.25 24.68
CA THR A 38 -8.03 -14.79 23.31
C THR A 38 -6.59 -15.19 22.96
N LEU A 39 -5.61 -14.33 23.28
CA LEU A 39 -4.20 -14.62 23.06
C LEU A 39 -3.76 -15.86 23.84
N ASN A 40 -4.12 -15.96 25.11
CA ASN A 40 -3.78 -17.09 25.96
C ASN A 40 -4.39 -18.40 25.45
N THR A 41 -5.68 -18.41 25.12
CA THR A 41 -6.35 -19.58 24.54
C THR A 41 -5.73 -20.00 23.21
N LEU A 42 -5.32 -19.05 22.36
CA LEU A 42 -4.64 -19.37 21.10
C LEU A 42 -3.26 -19.97 21.35
N CYS A 43 -2.50 -19.43 22.29
CA CYS A 43 -1.19 -19.96 22.68
C CYS A 43 -1.32 -21.39 23.24
N GLU A 44 -2.26 -21.64 24.15
CA GLU A 44 -2.49 -22.98 24.71
C GLU A 44 -2.88 -23.99 23.64
N LYS A 45 -3.72 -23.60 22.67
CA LYS A 45 -4.17 -24.48 21.58
C LYS A 45 -3.11 -24.76 20.53
N GLN A 46 -2.25 -23.78 20.21
CA GLN A 46 -1.34 -23.86 19.06
C GLN A 46 0.11 -24.14 19.44
N LEU A 47 0.51 -23.77 20.65
CA LEU A 47 1.89 -23.82 21.13
C LEU A 47 2.02 -24.62 22.44
N GLU A 48 0.91 -25.18 22.96
CA GLU A 48 0.86 -25.99 24.18
C GLU A 48 1.41 -25.28 25.44
N GLU A 49 1.47 -23.94 25.41
CA GLU A 49 2.03 -23.12 26.48
C GLU A 49 1.19 -21.84 26.67
N ASN A 50 1.10 -21.34 27.90
CA ASN A 50 0.36 -20.11 28.18
C ASN A 50 1.11 -18.87 27.66
N PHE A 51 0.37 -17.80 27.38
CA PHE A 51 0.92 -16.60 26.74
C PHE A 51 2.01 -15.91 27.58
N ARG A 52 1.92 -15.96 28.92
CA ARG A 52 2.92 -15.32 29.79
C ARG A 52 4.24 -16.09 29.77
N SER A 53 4.18 -17.42 29.84
CA SER A 53 5.38 -18.26 29.80
C SER A 53 6.10 -18.14 28.46
N LEU A 54 5.36 -18.10 27.34
CA LEU A 54 5.93 -17.86 26.01
C LEU A 54 6.68 -16.52 25.89
N ILE A 55 6.16 -15.45 26.49
CA ILE A 55 6.89 -14.17 26.51
C ILE A 55 8.13 -14.26 27.39
N ALA A 56 8.04 -14.92 28.54
CA ALA A 56 9.16 -15.10 29.47
C ALA A 56 10.30 -15.96 28.89
N SER A 57 9.98 -16.92 28.03
CA SER A 57 10.98 -17.74 27.31
C SER A 57 11.48 -17.09 26.01
N SER A 58 10.87 -15.99 25.57
CA SER A 58 11.24 -15.30 24.34
C SER A 58 12.46 -14.38 24.51
N PRO A 59 13.12 -13.98 23.40
CA PRO A 59 14.15 -12.93 23.41
C PRO A 59 13.66 -11.56 23.91
N TYR A 60 12.36 -11.40 24.15
CA TYR A 60 11.75 -10.14 24.56
C TYR A 60 11.32 -10.13 26.03
N ALA A 61 11.71 -11.13 26.83
CA ALA A 61 11.34 -11.25 28.25
C ALA A 61 11.63 -9.96 29.06
N ASP A 62 12.76 -9.32 28.82
CA ASP A 62 13.14 -8.06 29.50
C ASP A 62 12.46 -6.81 28.93
N SER A 63 11.93 -6.91 27.70
CA SER A 63 11.37 -5.79 26.96
C SER A 63 9.85 -5.75 26.97
N ILE A 64 9.19 -6.86 27.32
CA ILE A 64 7.73 -7.03 27.26
C ILE A 64 7.23 -7.50 28.62
N VAL A 65 6.34 -6.70 29.23
CA VAL A 65 5.71 -7.03 30.50
C VAL A 65 4.19 -7.00 30.34
N ILE A 66 3.53 -8.07 30.80
CA ILE A 66 2.07 -8.21 30.74
C ILE A 66 1.47 -7.78 32.09
N TYR A 67 0.48 -6.89 32.03
CA TYR A 67 -0.31 -6.42 33.18
C TYR A 67 -1.80 -6.60 32.89
N GLY A 68 -2.39 -7.68 33.38
CA GLY A 68 -3.80 -8.00 33.10
C GLY A 68 -4.07 -8.12 31.60
N ASP A 69 -4.93 -7.23 31.08
CA ASP A 69 -5.33 -7.09 29.68
C ASP A 69 -4.43 -6.12 28.88
N LYS A 70 -3.27 -5.74 29.42
CA LYS A 70 -2.34 -4.81 28.77
C LYS A 70 -0.96 -5.40 28.65
N VAL A 71 -0.24 -4.95 27.63
CA VAL A 71 1.19 -5.22 27.48
C VAL A 71 1.94 -3.89 27.46
N ARG A 72 3.04 -3.84 28.21
CA ARG A 72 4.00 -2.74 28.21
C ARG A 72 5.27 -3.20 27.50
N ILE A 73 5.61 -2.51 26.42
CA ILE A 73 6.71 -2.87 25.52
C ILE A 73 7.75 -1.76 25.55
N ASP A 74 9.03 -2.12 25.58
CA ASP A 74 10.12 -1.17 25.35
C ASP A 74 10.00 -0.55 23.96
N ALA A 75 10.10 0.78 23.89
CA ALA A 75 9.90 1.50 22.64
C ALA A 75 10.95 1.14 21.59
N ASN A 76 12.15 0.67 21.98
CA ASN A 76 13.15 0.19 21.02
C ASN A 76 12.68 -1.04 20.25
N VAL A 77 11.98 -1.97 20.92
CA VAL A 77 11.40 -3.15 20.26
C VAL A 77 10.34 -2.72 19.26
N LEU A 78 9.47 -1.78 19.64
CA LEU A 78 8.45 -1.26 18.73
C LEU A 78 9.05 -0.44 17.58
N ARG A 79 10.11 0.36 17.81
CA ARG A 79 10.82 1.08 16.74
C ARG A 79 11.37 0.11 15.70
N LYS A 80 12.05 -0.96 16.15
CA LYS A 80 12.59 -2.01 15.27
C LYS A 80 11.52 -2.68 14.40
N LEU A 81 10.29 -2.80 14.89
CA LEU A 81 9.17 -3.34 14.11
C LEU A 81 8.90 -2.51 12.85
N PHE A 82 9.15 -1.19 12.88
CA PHE A 82 8.89 -0.28 11.78
C PHE A 82 10.09 -0.09 10.84
N ASP A 83 11.31 -0.51 11.21
CA ASP A 83 12.53 -0.24 10.45
C ASP A 83 12.41 -0.72 8.99
N LYS A 84 11.96 -1.97 8.78
CA LYS A 84 11.78 -2.53 7.43
C LYS A 84 10.74 -1.75 6.62
N THR A 85 9.63 -1.37 7.24
CA THR A 85 8.57 -0.61 6.57
C THR A 85 9.04 0.80 6.21
N ILE A 86 9.73 1.48 7.12
CA ILE A 86 10.29 2.81 6.89
C ILE A 86 11.35 2.75 5.78
N ALA A 87 12.26 1.78 5.83
CA ALA A 87 13.28 1.59 4.79
C ALA A 87 12.65 1.42 3.40
N ASN A 88 11.59 0.60 3.29
CA ASN A 88 10.87 0.43 2.02
C ASN A 88 10.19 1.72 1.55
N ILE A 89 9.62 2.51 2.45
CA ILE A 89 9.04 3.83 2.10
C ILE A 89 10.12 4.75 1.53
N ILE A 90 11.29 4.83 2.18
CA ILE A 90 12.41 5.65 1.72
C ILE A 90 12.90 5.18 0.35
N LEU A 91 13.05 3.87 0.15
CA LEU A 91 13.48 3.28 -1.11
C LEU A 91 12.52 3.62 -2.25
N LEU A 92 11.20 3.47 -2.04
CA LEU A 92 10.19 3.84 -3.03
C LEU A 92 10.25 5.34 -3.38
N ILE A 93 10.44 6.21 -2.39
CA ILE A 93 10.59 7.65 -2.66
C ILE A 93 11.86 7.89 -3.49
N LYS A 94 13.00 7.25 -3.16
CA LYS A 94 14.25 7.37 -3.94
C LYS A 94 14.06 6.92 -5.40
N GLU A 95 13.38 5.81 -5.63
CA GLU A 95 13.08 5.31 -6.98
C GLU A 95 12.24 6.32 -7.78
N ILE A 96 11.23 6.94 -7.15
CA ILE A 96 10.43 7.98 -7.81
C ILE A 96 11.31 9.18 -8.19
N PHE A 97 12.19 9.64 -7.30
CA PHE A 97 13.08 10.77 -7.59
C PHE A 97 14.13 10.49 -8.68
N GLN A 98 14.37 9.23 -9.06
CA GLN A 98 15.21 8.88 -10.20
C GLN A 98 14.50 9.07 -11.55
N MET A 99 13.17 9.22 -11.56
CA MET A 99 12.41 9.43 -12.79
C MET A 99 12.64 10.85 -13.32
N GLU A 100 12.97 10.97 -14.61
CA GLU A 100 13.29 12.25 -15.24
C GLU A 100 12.12 13.25 -15.18
N SER A 101 10.88 12.75 -15.23
CA SER A 101 9.65 13.54 -15.17
C SER A 101 9.43 14.29 -13.85
N VAL A 102 10.14 13.93 -12.77
CA VAL A 102 9.98 14.55 -11.44
C VAL A 102 11.27 15.18 -10.89
N ARG A 103 12.31 15.29 -11.72
CA ARG A 103 13.64 15.77 -11.32
C ARG A 103 13.65 17.18 -10.71
N SER A 104 12.67 18.02 -11.06
CA SER A 104 12.52 19.39 -10.54
C SER A 104 11.71 19.48 -9.24
N LEU A 105 11.10 18.39 -8.79
CA LEU A 105 10.28 18.39 -7.58
C LEU A 105 11.17 18.45 -6.33
N ASN A 106 10.76 19.25 -5.35
CA ASN A 106 11.44 19.39 -4.06
C ASN A 106 10.48 19.37 -2.88
N LYS A 107 9.27 18.83 -3.07
CA LYS A 107 8.23 18.76 -2.03
C LYS A 107 7.76 17.32 -1.89
N ILE A 108 7.65 16.87 -0.65
CA ILE A 108 7.07 15.57 -0.30
C ILE A 108 5.87 15.85 0.60
N ILE A 109 4.68 15.41 0.21
CA ILE A 109 3.47 15.55 1.02
C ILE A 109 3.12 14.19 1.62
N LEU A 110 3.21 14.08 2.95
CA LEU A 110 2.90 12.85 3.66
C LEU A 110 1.42 12.81 4.05
N VAL A 111 0.64 11.95 3.37
CA VAL A 111 -0.80 11.76 3.59
C VAL A 111 -1.11 10.33 4.04
N GLY A 112 -2.32 10.09 4.55
CA GLY A 112 -2.78 8.80 5.06
C GLY A 112 -2.52 8.61 6.56
N GLY A 113 -3.16 7.60 7.16
CA GLY A 113 -3.15 7.39 8.60
C GLY A 113 -1.75 7.15 9.18
N PHE A 114 -0.86 6.48 8.45
CA PHE A 114 0.50 6.18 8.90
C PHE A 114 1.43 7.40 8.86
N SER A 115 1.10 8.42 8.08
CA SER A 115 1.84 9.69 8.06
C SER A 115 1.72 10.49 9.37
N ASN A 116 0.86 10.07 10.31
CA ASN A 116 0.86 10.57 11.69
C ASN A 116 2.01 10.00 12.55
N CYS A 117 2.71 8.96 12.10
CA CYS A 117 3.79 8.35 12.86
C CYS A 117 5.05 9.23 12.78
N VAL A 118 5.53 9.69 13.94
CA VAL A 118 6.70 10.58 14.04
C VAL A 118 7.95 9.92 13.44
N LEU A 119 8.14 8.62 13.67
CA LEU A 119 9.28 7.87 13.12
C LEU A 119 9.35 7.93 11.58
N VAL A 120 8.19 7.83 10.91
CA VAL A 120 8.10 7.95 9.44
C VAL A 120 8.44 9.38 9.01
N GLN A 121 7.88 10.38 9.69
CA GLN A 121 8.11 11.79 9.35
C GLN A 121 9.59 12.17 9.48
N GLU A 122 10.24 11.75 10.57
CA GLU A 122 11.66 12.02 10.82
C GLU A 122 12.56 11.28 9.84
N ALA A 123 12.27 10.01 9.55
CA ALA A 123 13.03 9.25 8.57
C ALA A 123 12.98 9.91 7.18
N VAL A 124 11.80 10.34 6.74
CA VAL A 124 11.65 11.05 5.45
C VAL A 124 12.38 12.39 5.47
N ARG A 125 12.26 13.19 6.53
CA ARG A 125 12.99 14.47 6.64
C ARG A 125 14.51 14.28 6.61
N ARG A 126 15.02 13.25 7.30
CA ARG A 126 16.45 12.93 7.37
C ARG A 126 17.00 12.47 6.02
N GLU A 127 16.27 11.62 5.31
CA GLU A 127 16.72 11.07 4.03
C GLU A 127 16.58 12.05 2.86
N PHE A 128 15.69 13.04 2.98
CA PHE A 128 15.44 14.03 1.94
C PHE A 128 15.60 15.47 2.47
N PRO A 129 16.80 15.86 2.94
CA PRO A 129 17.03 17.18 3.57
C PRO A 129 16.81 18.36 2.61
N ASN A 130 16.97 18.12 1.31
CA ASN A 130 16.75 19.11 0.26
C ASN A 130 15.27 19.24 -0.15
N CYS A 131 14.39 18.40 0.39
CA CYS A 131 12.96 18.44 0.12
C CYS A 131 12.19 19.09 1.27
N ARG A 132 11.22 19.94 0.94
CA ARG A 132 10.22 20.41 1.89
C ARG A 132 9.21 19.29 2.16
N VAL A 133 9.33 18.65 3.32
CA VAL A 133 8.37 17.65 3.80
C VAL A 133 7.16 18.35 4.43
N ILE A 134 6.00 18.20 3.82
CA ILE A 134 4.73 18.79 4.24
C ILE A 134 3.86 17.69 4.85
N ILE A 135 3.45 17.88 6.10
CA ILE A 135 2.48 17.02 6.78
C ILE A 135 1.22 17.87 7.01
N PRO A 136 0.09 17.52 6.38
CA PRO A 136 -1.18 18.22 6.61
C PRO A 136 -1.62 18.13 8.07
N PHE A 137 -2.50 19.03 8.51
CA PHE A 137 -3.03 19.03 9.89
C PHE A 137 -3.66 17.69 10.29
N ASN A 138 -4.39 17.05 9.36
CA ASN A 138 -4.86 15.69 9.54
C ASN A 138 -4.49 14.83 8.32
N PRO A 139 -3.32 14.16 8.34
CA PRO A 139 -2.87 13.32 7.24
C PRO A 139 -3.86 12.20 6.92
N GLY A 140 -4.52 11.65 7.95
CA GLY A 140 -5.49 10.56 7.82
C GLY A 140 -6.76 10.96 7.06
N LEU A 141 -7.18 12.23 7.15
CA LEU A 141 -8.35 12.75 6.45
C LEU A 141 -8.00 13.46 5.13
N SER A 142 -6.72 13.70 4.84
CA SER A 142 -6.29 14.54 3.71
C SER A 142 -6.82 14.05 2.36
N VAL A 143 -6.88 12.73 2.16
CA VAL A 143 -7.41 12.13 0.92
C VAL A 143 -8.91 12.39 0.78
N LEU A 144 -9.67 12.19 1.85
CA LEU A 144 -11.12 12.42 1.87
C LEU A 144 -11.43 13.91 1.65
N GLN A 145 -10.72 14.80 2.35
CA GLN A 145 -10.87 16.25 2.18
C GLN A 145 -10.57 16.67 0.74
N GLY A 146 -9.51 16.13 0.13
CA GLY A 146 -9.21 16.34 -1.29
C GLY A 146 -10.31 15.84 -2.22
N ALA A 147 -10.91 14.68 -1.93
CA ALA A 147 -12.02 14.13 -2.71
C ALA A 147 -13.28 15.01 -2.63
N VAL A 148 -13.63 15.51 -1.44
CA VAL A 148 -14.76 16.45 -1.27
C VAL A 148 -14.51 17.75 -2.04
N LEU A 149 -13.30 18.31 -1.95
CA LEU A 149 -12.92 19.50 -2.70
C LEU A 149 -13.02 19.27 -4.22
N PHE A 150 -12.55 18.12 -4.71
CA PHE A 150 -12.66 17.74 -6.12
C PHE A 150 -14.11 17.58 -6.57
N GLY A 151 -15.01 17.07 -5.73
CA GLY A 151 -16.44 16.99 -6.02
C GLY A 151 -17.09 18.36 -6.24
N HIS A 152 -16.67 19.38 -5.47
CA HIS A 152 -17.14 20.75 -5.64
C HIS A 152 -16.45 21.49 -6.79
N LYS A 153 -15.18 21.18 -7.08
CA LYS A 153 -14.36 21.80 -8.11
C LYS A 153 -13.59 20.74 -8.90
N SER A 154 -14.29 20.11 -9.83
CA SER A 154 -13.74 19.01 -10.62
C SER A 154 -12.77 19.48 -11.72
N ASP A 155 -12.79 20.77 -12.04
CA ASP A 155 -11.92 21.46 -12.98
C ASP A 155 -10.47 21.62 -12.49
N VAL A 156 -10.21 21.37 -11.20
CA VAL A 156 -8.87 21.47 -10.59
C VAL A 156 -7.89 20.43 -11.13
N ILE A 157 -8.38 19.28 -11.62
CA ILE A 157 -7.54 18.23 -12.22
C ILE A 157 -7.71 18.28 -13.74
N SER A 158 -6.64 18.52 -14.49
CA SER A 158 -6.70 18.58 -15.96
C SER A 158 -6.48 17.22 -16.63
N SER A 159 -5.69 16.34 -16.02
CA SER A 159 -5.35 15.03 -16.57
C SER A 159 -4.98 14.00 -15.49
N ARG A 160 -4.87 12.74 -15.90
CA ARG A 160 -4.36 11.62 -15.08
C ARG A 160 -3.40 10.78 -15.89
N ILE A 161 -2.48 10.08 -15.22
CA ILE A 161 -1.58 9.12 -15.86
C ILE A 161 -2.18 7.72 -15.77
N SER A 162 -2.21 6.99 -16.89
CA SER A 162 -2.71 5.62 -16.92
C SER A 162 -1.82 4.69 -16.12
N ARG A 163 -2.39 3.97 -15.14
CA ARG A 163 -1.63 3.01 -14.32
C ARG A 163 -1.34 1.70 -15.05
N PHE A 164 -2.14 1.36 -16.05
CA PHE A 164 -2.08 0.10 -16.77
C PHE A 164 -2.30 0.35 -18.26
N THR A 165 -1.91 -0.63 -19.06
CA THR A 165 -2.33 -0.67 -20.47
C THR A 165 -3.73 -1.28 -20.52
N TYR A 166 -4.69 -0.53 -21.08
CA TYR A 166 -6.05 -0.98 -21.30
C TYR A 166 -6.24 -1.34 -22.77
N GLY A 167 -6.98 -2.41 -23.01
CA GLY A 167 -7.16 -2.96 -24.33
C GLY A 167 -8.15 -4.11 -24.31
N ILE A 168 -8.37 -4.71 -25.47
CA ILE A 168 -9.21 -5.90 -25.59
C ILE A 168 -8.44 -7.06 -26.19
N SER A 169 -8.84 -8.27 -25.80
CA SER A 169 -8.43 -9.47 -26.52
C SER A 169 -9.12 -9.47 -27.88
N PHE A 170 -8.36 -9.70 -28.94
CA PHE A 170 -8.89 -9.81 -30.31
C PHE A 170 -8.04 -10.77 -31.14
N ASN A 171 -8.59 -11.22 -32.26
CA ASN A 171 -7.91 -12.16 -33.17
C ASN A 171 -7.70 -11.51 -34.56
N PRO A 172 -6.65 -10.70 -34.74
CA PRO A 172 -6.36 -10.04 -36.01
C PRO A 172 -6.02 -11.04 -37.10
N LYS A 173 -5.97 -10.55 -38.35
CA LYS A 173 -5.30 -11.29 -39.43
C LYS A 173 -3.86 -11.57 -39.02
N PHE A 174 -3.39 -12.77 -39.33
CA PHE A 174 -2.04 -13.18 -39.01
C PHE A 174 -1.04 -12.38 -39.85
N ASP A 175 0.03 -11.93 -39.19
CA ASP A 175 1.10 -11.13 -39.79
C ASP A 175 2.41 -11.75 -39.33
N THR A 176 3.14 -12.32 -40.29
CA THR A 176 4.38 -13.06 -40.06
C THR A 176 5.51 -12.19 -39.50
N ALA A 177 5.41 -10.86 -39.61
CA ALA A 177 6.43 -9.96 -39.09
C ALA A 177 6.35 -9.76 -37.56
N ILE A 178 5.17 -9.91 -36.97
CA ILE A 178 4.92 -9.55 -35.57
C ILE A 178 4.23 -10.65 -34.74
N HIS A 179 3.59 -11.63 -35.39
CA HIS A 179 2.86 -12.69 -34.71
C HIS A 179 3.67 -13.99 -34.70
N ASP A 180 3.72 -14.63 -33.52
CA ASP A 180 4.33 -15.94 -33.33
C ASP A 180 3.47 -17.04 -33.99
N GLU A 181 4.10 -17.88 -34.80
CA GLU A 181 3.44 -18.91 -35.59
C GLU A 181 2.63 -19.91 -34.74
N LYS A 182 3.00 -20.11 -33.47
CA LYS A 182 2.26 -20.99 -32.54
C LYS A 182 0.83 -20.51 -32.23
N TYR A 183 0.56 -19.22 -32.41
CA TYR A 183 -0.77 -18.64 -32.22
C TYR A 183 -1.56 -18.51 -33.54
N ARG A 184 -0.99 -18.96 -34.66
CA ARG A 184 -1.66 -18.94 -35.96
C ARG A 184 -2.79 -19.97 -36.01
N TYR A 185 -3.95 -19.57 -36.53
CA TYR A 185 -5.06 -20.48 -36.81
C TYR A 185 -5.85 -20.03 -38.04
N LEU A 186 -6.47 -20.97 -38.74
CA LEU A 186 -7.33 -20.67 -39.88
C LEU A 186 -8.77 -20.46 -39.43
N SER A 187 -9.40 -19.37 -39.87
CA SER A 187 -10.81 -19.07 -39.61
C SER A 187 -11.42 -18.34 -40.80
N ASP A 188 -12.53 -18.86 -41.33
CA ASP A 188 -13.19 -18.35 -42.55
C ASP A 188 -12.23 -18.23 -43.76
N GLY A 189 -11.30 -19.18 -43.92
CA GLY A 189 -10.30 -19.14 -44.99
C GLY A 189 -9.22 -18.07 -44.83
N VAL A 190 -9.17 -17.38 -43.68
CA VAL A 190 -8.16 -16.35 -43.37
C VAL A 190 -7.33 -16.78 -42.18
N TRP A 191 -6.01 -16.72 -42.30
CA TRP A 191 -5.09 -16.93 -41.19
C TRP A 191 -5.21 -15.79 -40.18
N ARG A 192 -5.38 -16.13 -38.91
CA ARG A 192 -5.52 -15.21 -37.77
C ARG A 192 -4.57 -15.56 -36.63
N CYS A 193 -4.32 -14.60 -35.74
CA CYS A 193 -3.54 -14.79 -34.52
C CYS A 193 -4.48 -14.90 -33.30
N LYS A 194 -4.33 -15.93 -32.46
CA LYS A 194 -5.09 -16.07 -31.21
C LYS A 194 -4.50 -15.19 -30.10
N HIS A 195 -5.36 -14.72 -29.20
CA HIS A 195 -4.97 -14.04 -27.96
C HIS A 195 -4.15 -12.75 -28.17
N ALA A 196 -4.27 -12.09 -29.32
CA ALA A 196 -3.65 -10.80 -29.49
C ALA A 196 -4.36 -9.77 -28.59
N PHE A 197 -3.61 -8.77 -28.14
CA PHE A 197 -4.12 -7.72 -27.27
C PHE A 197 -4.05 -6.38 -27.99
N ASP A 198 -5.20 -5.84 -28.37
CA ASP A 198 -5.27 -4.50 -28.97
C ASP A 198 -5.19 -3.47 -27.87
N LYS A 199 -4.04 -2.78 -27.78
CA LYS A 199 -3.79 -1.73 -26.80
C LYS A 199 -4.57 -0.47 -27.21
N ILE A 200 -5.59 -0.13 -26.43
CA ILE A 200 -6.43 1.07 -26.61
C ILE A 200 -5.77 2.27 -25.92
N LEU A 201 -5.18 2.04 -24.76
CA LEU A 201 -4.52 3.04 -23.93
C LEU A 201 -3.30 2.39 -23.29
N GLU A 202 -2.14 3.02 -23.38
CA GLU A 202 -0.92 2.46 -22.81
C GLU A 202 -0.68 2.95 -21.39
N LYS A 203 0.00 2.11 -20.59
CA LYS A 203 0.55 2.52 -19.29
C LYS A 203 1.37 3.81 -19.46
N ASP A 204 1.31 4.68 -18.44
CA ASP A 204 2.02 5.95 -18.37
C ASP A 204 1.54 7.03 -19.37
N SER A 205 0.50 6.74 -20.16
CA SER A 205 -0.17 7.73 -21.01
C SER A 205 -0.84 8.82 -20.16
N VAL A 206 -0.69 10.09 -20.56
CA VAL A 206 -1.41 11.22 -19.97
C VAL A 206 -2.80 11.32 -20.61
N ILE A 207 -3.84 11.28 -19.78
CA ILE A 207 -5.25 11.26 -20.17
C ILE A 207 -5.93 12.53 -19.65
N PRO A 208 -6.21 13.51 -20.52
CA PRO A 208 -7.03 14.66 -20.16
C PRO A 208 -8.44 14.27 -19.67
N ILE A 209 -9.04 15.07 -18.79
CA ILE A 209 -10.45 14.87 -18.41
C ILE A 209 -11.35 14.99 -19.64
N GLY A 210 -12.36 14.12 -19.72
CA GLY A 210 -13.30 14.09 -20.85
C GLY A 210 -12.78 13.35 -22.09
N THR A 211 -11.57 12.78 -22.04
CA THR A 211 -11.04 11.97 -23.14
C THR A 211 -11.93 10.77 -23.43
N VAL A 212 -12.39 10.65 -24.68
CA VAL A 212 -13.12 9.47 -25.18
C VAL A 212 -12.28 8.82 -26.27
N ILE A 213 -11.93 7.55 -26.08
CA ILE A 213 -11.27 6.74 -27.09
C ILE A 213 -12.30 5.77 -27.67
N GLN A 214 -12.56 5.88 -28.97
CA GLN A 214 -13.46 4.97 -29.68
C GLN A 214 -12.65 4.09 -30.65
N ARG A 215 -12.88 2.77 -30.57
CA ARG A 215 -12.41 1.81 -31.57
C ARG A 215 -13.57 0.94 -32.02
N LYS A 216 -13.60 0.64 -33.32
CA LYS A 216 -14.61 -0.24 -33.92
C LYS A 216 -14.00 -1.61 -34.18
N TYR A 217 -14.68 -2.64 -33.70
CA TYR A 217 -14.29 -4.02 -33.92
C TYR A 217 -15.40 -4.74 -34.67
N ASN A 218 -15.03 -5.48 -35.70
CA ASN A 218 -15.96 -6.34 -36.41
C ASN A 218 -15.93 -7.72 -35.74
N THR A 219 -16.95 -7.99 -34.93
CA THR A 219 -17.20 -9.34 -34.42
C THR A 219 -18.12 -10.05 -35.41
N LYS A 220 -17.63 -11.14 -36.01
CA LYS A 220 -18.55 -12.16 -36.52
C LYS A 220 -18.99 -12.97 -35.30
N LEU A 221 -20.24 -12.84 -34.90
CA LEU A 221 -20.88 -13.80 -34.00
C LEU A 221 -20.80 -15.16 -34.72
N MET A 222 -20.16 -16.13 -34.06
CA MET A 222 -20.31 -17.55 -34.41
C MET A 222 -21.70 -18.01 -33.98
#